data_AF-C4WY37-F1
#
_entry.id   AF-C4WY37-F1
#
_cell.length_a   1.000
_cell.length_b   1.000
_cell.length_c   1.000
_cell.angle_alpha   90.00
_cell.angle_beta   90.00
_cell.angle_gamma   90.00
#
_symmetry.space_group_name_H-M   'P 1'
#
loop_
_entity.id
_entity.type
_entity.pdbx_description
1 polymer ?
#
loop_
_entity_poly.entity_id
_entity_poly.type
_entity_poly.pdbx_seq_one_letter_code
_entity_poly.pdbx_strand_id
1 'polypeptide(L)'
;MFLSYATVPYTILLNFFFLYSPIEMAINGMIYDTCQECLDDICHHDLCRPCISRSDGGYFCFTCDPENGNQQFYSEDECNKGCTDKKSMSCVCTDACFVCIANEDIGNANLEKCNLLTKEELNVTCK
;
A
#
# COMPACT_ATOMS: atom_id res chain seq x y z
N MET A 1 17.56 -46.66 30.00
CA MET A 1 17.09 -45.71 28.97
C MET A 1 15.87 -44.98 29.52
N PHE A 2 16.03 -43.74 29.96
CA PHE A 2 14.91 -42.81 30.16
C PHE A 2 15.43 -41.41 29.82
N LEU A 3 15.50 -41.11 28.51
CA LEU A 3 15.56 -39.74 28.04
C LEU A 3 14.12 -39.23 27.99
N SER A 4 13.68 -38.60 29.08
CA SER A 4 12.41 -37.90 29.11
C SER A 4 12.59 -36.55 28.44
N TYR A 5 12.07 -36.48 27.22
CA TYR A 5 11.85 -35.33 26.35
C TYR A 5 11.73 -33.99 27.09
N ALA A 6 12.74 -33.13 26.91
CA ALA A 6 12.57 -31.70 27.07
C ALA A 6 11.71 -31.18 25.90
N THR A 7 10.40 -31.04 26.11
CA THR A 7 9.54 -30.29 25.20
C THR A 7 9.81 -28.80 25.42
N VAL A 8 10.71 -28.25 24.60
CA VAL A 8 10.95 -26.80 24.55
C VAL A 8 9.67 -26.12 24.03
N PRO A 9 9.11 -25.10 24.70
CA PRO A 9 7.87 -24.46 24.25
C PRO A 9 8.17 -23.59 23.02
N TYR A 10 8.13 -24.20 21.84
CA TYR A 10 8.30 -23.53 20.54
C TYR A 10 7.15 -22.56 20.19
N THR A 11 6.09 -22.51 21.00
CA THR A 11 4.92 -21.64 20.80
C THR A 11 5.15 -20.19 21.19
N ILE A 12 6.15 -19.87 22.04
CA ILE A 12 6.42 -18.49 22.45
C ILE A 12 7.21 -17.72 21.37
N LEU A 13 8.03 -18.42 20.57
CA LEU A 13 8.86 -17.78 19.53
C LEU A 13 8.05 -17.33 18.31
N LEU A 14 6.92 -17.98 18.01
CA LEU A 14 6.11 -17.60 16.84
C LEU A 14 5.47 -16.21 16.99
N ASN A 15 5.27 -15.70 18.21
CA ASN A 15 4.74 -14.36 18.44
C ASN A 15 5.78 -13.25 18.23
N PHE A 16 7.07 -13.54 18.48
CA PHE A 16 8.14 -12.55 18.31
C PHE A 16 8.45 -12.26 16.84
N PHE A 17 8.26 -13.21 15.94
CA PHE A 17 8.53 -13.00 14.51
C PHE A 17 7.47 -12.13 13.82
N PHE A 18 6.23 -12.11 14.30
CA PHE A 18 5.17 -11.24 13.73
C PHE A 18 5.26 -9.79 14.20
N LEU A 19 5.92 -9.51 15.33
CA LEU A 19 6.02 -8.15 15.89
C LEU A 19 7.12 -7.28 15.26
N TYR A 20 8.01 -7.88 14.46
CA TYR A 20 9.20 -7.21 13.93
C TYR A 20 9.26 -7.16 12.40
N SER A 21 8.23 -7.63 11.71
CA SER A 21 8.12 -7.36 10.28
C SER A 21 7.65 -5.92 10.12
N PRO A 22 8.48 -5.02 9.57
CA PRO A 22 8.03 -3.67 9.29
C PRO A 22 6.79 -3.75 8.39
N ILE A 23 5.79 -2.94 8.69
CA ILE A 23 4.60 -2.83 7.86
C ILE A 23 5.08 -2.30 6.50
N GLU A 24 5.07 -3.17 5.48
CA GLU A 24 5.30 -2.78 4.09
C GLU A 24 3.98 -2.27 3.52
N MET A 25 4.06 -1.11 2.86
CA MET A 25 2.93 -0.45 2.21
C MET A 25 3.41 0.03 0.84
N ALA A 26 3.05 -0.71 -0.19
CA ALA A 26 3.36 -0.44 -1.57
C ALA A 26 2.07 -0.14 -2.35
N ILE A 27 2.20 0.69 -3.39
CA ILE A 27 1.10 0.84 -4.35
C ILE A 27 0.94 -0.46 -5.14
N ASN A 28 -0.29 -0.93 -5.24
CA ASN A 28 -0.63 -2.04 -6.11
C ASN A 28 -1.06 -1.50 -7.48
N GLY A 29 -1.29 -2.39 -8.43
CA GLY A 29 -1.83 -1.99 -9.73
C GLY A 29 -1.53 -2.96 -10.85
N MET A 30 -1.87 -2.54 -12.06
CA MET A 30 -1.65 -3.30 -13.28
C MET A 30 -0.70 -2.58 -14.22
N ILE A 31 0.19 -3.35 -14.84
CA ILE A 31 1.20 -2.87 -15.79
C ILE A 31 0.71 -3.22 -17.20
N TYR A 32 0.85 -2.27 -18.11
CA TYR A 32 0.48 -2.40 -19.51
C TYR A 32 1.65 -2.03 -20.40
N ASP A 33 1.73 -2.68 -21.56
CA ASP A 33 2.76 -2.36 -22.55
C ASP A 33 2.39 -1.09 -23.32
N THR A 34 1.08 -0.85 -23.55
CA THR A 34 0.60 0.31 -24.29
C THR A 34 -0.33 1.20 -23.48
N CYS A 35 -0.36 2.48 -23.86
CA CYS A 35 -1.26 3.48 -23.27
C CYS A 35 -2.72 3.07 -23.45
N GLN A 36 -3.07 2.58 -24.64
CA GLN A 36 -4.44 2.23 -24.98
C GLN A 36 -4.96 1.05 -24.16
N GLU A 37 -4.14 0.02 -23.94
CA GLU A 37 -4.50 -1.10 -23.07
C GLU A 37 -4.80 -0.63 -21.64
N CYS A 38 -4.01 0.31 -21.13
CA CYS A 38 -4.25 0.88 -19.81
C CYS A 38 -5.57 1.66 -19.76
N LEU A 39 -5.86 2.49 -20.77
CA LEU A 39 -7.09 3.29 -20.83
C LEU A 39 -8.35 2.44 -21.04
N ASP A 40 -8.24 1.32 -21.74
CA ASP A 40 -9.36 0.43 -22.03
C ASP A 40 -9.63 -0.56 -20.88
N ASP A 41 -8.70 -0.72 -19.95
CA ASP A 41 -8.87 -1.61 -18.81
C ASP A 41 -9.82 -1.04 -17.74
N ILE A 42 -10.45 -1.95 -16.99
CA ILE A 42 -11.32 -1.68 -15.84
C ILE A 42 -10.68 -0.70 -14.86
N CYS A 43 -9.36 -0.78 -14.64
CA CYS A 43 -8.63 0.11 -13.76
C CYS A 43 -8.82 1.59 -14.15
N HIS A 44 -8.74 1.92 -15.44
CA HIS A 44 -9.02 3.28 -15.90
C HIS A 44 -10.52 3.50 -16.13
N HIS A 45 -11.17 2.63 -16.89
CA HIS A 45 -12.51 2.83 -17.40
C HIS A 45 -13.59 2.80 -16.30
N ASP A 46 -13.53 1.82 -15.39
CA ASP A 46 -14.57 1.60 -14.38
C ASP A 46 -14.18 2.21 -13.03
N LEU A 47 -12.90 2.08 -12.64
CA LEU A 47 -12.40 2.58 -11.36
C LEU A 47 -11.86 4.02 -11.45
N CYS A 48 -11.87 4.63 -12.64
CA CYS A 48 -11.42 5.99 -12.90
C CYS A 48 -9.99 6.25 -12.40
N ARG A 49 -9.10 5.26 -12.46
CA ARG A 49 -7.71 5.40 -12.02
C ARG A 49 -6.83 5.92 -13.15
N PRO A 50 -5.82 6.73 -12.82
CA PRO A 50 -4.92 7.28 -13.82
C PRO A 50 -4.01 6.19 -14.38
N CYS A 51 -3.76 6.26 -15.68
CA CYS A 51 -2.67 5.55 -16.33
C CYS A 51 -1.44 6.44 -16.28
N ILE A 52 -0.35 6.00 -15.66
CA ILE A 52 0.91 6.76 -15.58
C ILE A 52 1.99 6.09 -16.43
N SER A 53 2.81 6.89 -17.11
CA SER A 53 3.95 6.38 -17.88
C SER A 53 5.07 5.91 -16.95
N ARG A 54 5.67 4.76 -17.26
CA ARG A 54 6.81 4.20 -16.54
C ARG A 54 8.12 4.49 -17.28
N SER A 55 9.24 4.48 -16.53
CA SER A 55 10.58 4.70 -17.10
C SER A 55 11.06 3.59 -18.04
N ASP A 56 10.47 2.40 -17.96
CA ASP A 56 10.74 1.26 -18.83
C ASP A 56 9.94 1.30 -20.16
N GLY A 57 9.10 2.33 -20.36
CA GLY A 57 8.32 2.53 -21.58
C GLY A 57 6.90 1.95 -21.52
N GLY A 58 6.53 1.26 -20.42
CA GLY A 58 5.16 0.81 -20.18
C GLY A 58 4.28 1.84 -19.49
N TYR A 59 3.08 1.42 -19.13
CA TYR A 59 2.10 2.18 -18.38
C TYR A 59 1.72 1.44 -17.10
N PHE A 60 1.41 2.18 -16.05
CA PHE A 60 0.97 1.62 -14.78
C PHE A 60 -0.36 2.26 -14.39
N CYS A 61 -1.34 1.45 -14.02
CA CYS A 61 -2.55 1.91 -13.39
C CYS A 61 -2.50 1.47 -11.93
N PHE A 62 -2.22 2.41 -11.03
CA PHE A 62 -2.04 2.09 -9.61
C PHE A 62 -3.38 2.06 -8.86
N THR A 63 -3.42 1.24 -7.83
CA THR A 63 -4.53 1.10 -6.90
C THR A 63 -4.04 1.19 -5.46
N CYS A 64 -4.83 1.88 -4.63
CA CYS A 64 -4.68 1.91 -3.18
C CYS A 64 -5.50 0.76 -2.57
N ASP A 65 -5.17 -0.48 -2.95
CA ASP A 65 -5.82 -1.66 -2.37
C ASP A 65 -5.31 -1.92 -0.94
N PRO A 66 -6.13 -2.47 -0.04
CA PRO A 66 -5.70 -2.79 1.31
C PRO A 66 -4.49 -3.74 1.32
N GLU A 67 -3.48 -3.41 2.10
CA GLU A 67 -2.26 -4.21 2.21
C GLU A 67 -1.94 -4.51 3.68
N ASN A 68 -1.58 -5.74 3.99
CA ASN A 68 -1.27 -6.19 5.35
C ASN A 68 -2.36 -5.87 6.39
N GLY A 69 -3.63 -5.82 5.95
CA GLY A 69 -4.78 -5.49 6.79
C GLY A 69 -5.03 -3.99 6.99
N ASN A 70 -4.16 -3.12 6.46
CA ASN A 70 -4.31 -1.68 6.52
C ASN A 70 -5.07 -1.18 5.29
N GLN A 71 -6.12 -0.40 5.54
CA GLN A 71 -6.90 0.21 4.47
C GLN A 71 -6.14 1.40 3.88
N GLN A 72 -6.01 1.42 2.55
CA GLN A 72 -5.41 2.52 1.82
C GLN A 72 -6.47 3.38 1.13
N PHE A 73 -6.12 4.64 0.84
CA PHE A 73 -7.01 5.66 0.28
C PHE A 73 -6.26 6.51 -0.74
N TYR A 74 -6.99 7.08 -1.71
CA TYR A 74 -6.41 7.90 -2.78
C TYR A 74 -6.25 9.36 -2.37
N SER A 75 -6.81 9.77 -1.23
CA SER A 75 -6.70 11.12 -0.71
C SER A 75 -6.63 11.15 0.82
N GLU A 76 -5.96 12.18 1.33
CA GLU A 76 -5.85 12.40 2.78
C GLU A 76 -7.22 12.60 3.43
N ASP A 77 -8.14 13.30 2.75
CA ASP A 77 -9.49 13.55 3.25
C ASP A 77 -10.31 12.26 3.37
N GLU A 78 -10.21 11.35 2.40
CA GLU A 78 -10.85 10.04 2.46
C GLU A 78 -10.25 9.20 3.58
N CYS A 79 -8.93 9.19 3.71
CA CYS A 79 -8.26 8.52 4.81
C CYS A 79 -8.74 9.07 6.17
N ASN A 80 -8.77 10.40 6.33
CA ASN A 80 -9.18 11.05 7.58
C ASN A 80 -10.66 10.82 7.94
N LYS A 81 -11.50 10.44 6.96
CA LYS A 81 -12.89 10.02 7.17
C LYS A 81 -12.98 8.54 7.56
N GLY A 82 -12.16 7.69 6.93
CA GLY A 82 -12.09 6.25 7.25
C GLY A 82 -11.36 5.94 8.56
N CYS A 83 -10.41 6.78 8.95
CA CYS A 83 -9.59 6.66 10.15
C CYS A 83 -10.35 7.24 11.37
N THR A 84 -11.18 6.40 11.99
CA THR A 84 -12.13 6.84 13.02
C THR A 84 -11.49 7.17 14.37
N ASP A 85 -10.39 6.50 14.75
CA ASP A 85 -9.69 6.78 16.01
C ASP A 85 -8.49 7.72 15.80
N LYS A 86 -8.79 9.02 15.67
CA LYS A 86 -7.79 10.08 15.42
C LYS A 86 -6.82 10.33 16.57
N LYS A 87 -6.99 9.69 17.73
CA LYS A 87 -6.07 9.85 18.88
C LYS A 87 -4.90 8.87 18.81
N SER A 88 -5.19 7.66 18.36
CA SER A 88 -4.21 6.57 18.31
C SER A 88 -3.74 6.28 16.89
N MET A 89 -4.46 6.75 15.87
CA MET A 89 -4.14 6.53 14.46
C MET A 89 -3.97 7.85 13.70
N SER A 90 -3.11 7.84 12.69
CA SER A 90 -2.91 8.94 11.76
C SER A 90 -2.94 8.45 10.32
N CYS A 91 -3.39 9.33 9.44
CA CYS A 91 -3.26 9.16 8.00
C CYS A 91 -1.86 9.57 7.56
N VAL A 92 -1.14 8.63 6.96
CA VAL A 92 0.21 8.86 6.47
C VAL A 92 0.24 8.59 4.98
N CYS A 93 0.88 9.50 4.24
CA CYS A 93 1.12 9.32 2.82
C CYS A 93 2.29 8.35 2.61
N THR A 94 2.10 7.35 1.76
CA THR A 94 3.12 6.40 1.36
C THR A 94 2.97 6.16 -0.15
N ASP A 95 4.05 6.44 -0.89
CA ASP A 95 4.04 6.51 -2.35
C ASP A 95 2.85 7.36 -2.86
N ALA A 96 1.94 6.83 -3.69
CA ALA A 96 0.77 7.56 -4.20
C ALA A 96 -0.53 7.39 -3.37
N CYS A 97 -0.47 6.73 -2.21
CA CYS A 97 -1.63 6.39 -1.38
C CYS A 97 -1.53 6.95 0.05
N PHE A 98 -2.66 6.95 0.76
CA PHE A 98 -2.76 7.31 2.17
C PHE A 98 -3.22 6.12 2.99
N VAL A 99 -2.60 5.89 4.14
CA VAL A 99 -2.94 4.77 5.01
C VAL A 99 -3.21 5.24 6.43
N CYS A 100 -4.26 4.70 7.05
CA CYS A 100 -4.55 4.90 8.46
C CYS A 100 -3.76 3.88 9.28
N ILE A 101 -2.75 4.35 10.02
CA ILE A 101 -1.83 3.52 10.79
C ILE A 101 -1.76 4.02 12.24
N ALA A 102 -1.49 3.12 13.19
CA ALA A 102 -1.29 3.51 14.58
C ALA A 102 -0.05 4.41 14.73
N ASN A 103 -0.16 5.45 15.55
CA ASN A 103 0.89 6.44 15.76
C ASN A 103 2.20 5.82 16.29
N GLU A 104 2.08 4.75 17.08
CA GLU A 104 3.22 4.00 17.62
C GLU A 104 3.98 3.20 16.54
N ASP A 105 3.30 2.84 15.45
CA ASP A 105 3.88 2.03 14.38
C ASP A 105 4.53 2.88 13.28
N ILE A 106 4.22 4.18 13.18
CA ILE A 106 4.78 5.09 12.15
C ILE A 106 6.31 5.06 12.14
N GLY A 107 6.95 4.99 13.31
CA GLY A 107 8.42 4.96 13.41
C GLY A 107 9.06 3.63 13.02
N ASN A 108 8.27 2.55 12.97
CA ASN A 108 8.72 1.19 12.65
C ASN A 108 8.20 0.70 11.28
N ALA A 109 7.27 1.43 10.66
CA ALA A 109 6.75 1.12 9.34
C ALA A 109 7.77 1.45 8.25
N ASN A 110 7.89 0.57 7.26
CA ASN A 110 8.67 0.83 6.06
C ASN A 110 7.81 1.64 5.08
N LEU A 111 7.68 2.93 5.37
CA LEU A 111 6.92 3.85 4.54
C LEU A 111 7.73 4.24 3.30
N GLU A 112 7.20 3.88 2.13
CA GLU A 112 7.66 4.46 0.86
C GLU A 112 7.49 5.99 0.90
N LYS A 113 8.41 6.70 0.25
CA LYS A 113 8.36 8.16 0.22
C LYS A 113 7.09 8.62 -0.48
N CYS A 114 6.32 9.49 0.18
CA CYS A 114 5.15 10.12 -0.42
C CYS A 114 5.48 10.77 -1.77
N ASN A 115 4.76 10.34 -2.80
CA ASN A 115 4.86 10.76 -4.19
C ASN A 115 3.47 10.92 -4.79
N LEU A 116 2.80 12.00 -4.39
CA LEU A 116 1.50 12.35 -4.96
C LEU A 116 1.67 12.79 -6.41
N LEU A 117 1.01 12.08 -7.31
CA LEU A 117 1.03 12.40 -8.73
C LEU A 117 0.44 13.78 -8.98
N THR A 118 1.12 14.54 -9.83
CA THR A 118 0.66 15.84 -10.30
C THR A 118 -0.54 15.69 -11.25
N LYS A 119 -1.31 16.76 -11.42
CA LYS A 119 -2.44 16.78 -12.39
C LYS A 119 -2.00 16.48 -13.83
N GLU A 120 -0.74 16.72 -14.16
CA GLU A 120 -0.18 16.41 -15.47
C GLU A 120 0.08 14.90 -15.61
N GLU A 121 0.65 14.27 -14.58
CA GLU A 121 0.87 12.81 -14.55
C GLU A 121 -0.44 12.02 -14.53
N LEU A 122 -1.50 12.58 -13.95
CA LEU A 122 -2.84 11.98 -13.94
C LEU A 122 -3.57 12.10 -15.30
N ASN A 123 -3.17 13.03 -16.16
CA ASN A 123 -3.80 13.30 -17.45
C ASN A 123 -2.94 12.77 -18.60
N VAL A 124 -2.72 11.47 -18.64
CA VAL A 124 -2.03 10.85 -19.78
C VAL A 124 -2.92 10.87 -21.02
N THR A 125 -2.44 11.57 -22.05
CA THR A 125 -2.97 11.46 -23.42
C THR A 125 -2.08 10.54 -24.22
N CYS A 126 -2.65 9.44 -24.75
CA CYS A 126 -1.94 8.59 -25.70
C CYS A 126 -1.57 9.42 -26.94
N LYS A 127 -0.27 9.48 -27.25
CA LYS A 127 0.26 10.19 -28.43
C LYS A 127 0.37 9.26 -29.62
#